data_AF-A0A3E0MX55-F1
#
_entry.id   AF-A0A3E0MX55-F1
#
_cell.length_a   1.000
_cell.length_b   1.000
_cell.length_c   1.000
_cell.angle_alpha   90.00
_cell.angle_beta   90.00
_cell.angle_gamma   90.00
#
_symmetry.space_group_name_H-M   'P 1'
#
loop_
_entity.id
_entity.type
_entity.pdbx_description
1 polymer ?
#
loop_
_entity_poly.entity_id
_entity_poly.type
_entity_poly.pdbx_seq_one_letter_code
_entity_poly.pdbx_strand_id
1 'polypeptide(L)'
;MSEFKRVGLLGRREHPGVSQVVAHLLELLDSRGIDVVLEDRLATLAHFETRAMQPRDAIGANVDLAIVIGGDGSLLSAARTLVRHDCPVIGVNRGRLGFLTDVSPDEELTAHV
;
A
#
# COMPACT_ATOMS: atom_id res chain seq x y z
N MET A 1 -20.56 -9.78 5.02
CA MET A 1 -19.75 -8.93 5.92
C MET A 1 -18.33 -8.96 5.40
N SER A 2 -17.65 -7.83 5.20
CA SER A 2 -16.23 -7.87 4.80
C SER A 2 -15.39 -8.42 5.96
N GLU A 3 -14.41 -9.26 5.63
CA GLU A 3 -13.47 -9.84 6.61
C GLU A 3 -12.54 -8.78 7.21
N PHE A 4 -12.31 -7.68 6.47
CA PHE A 4 -11.50 -6.54 6.88
C PHE A 4 -12.41 -5.34 7.19
N LYS A 5 -12.26 -4.76 8.39
CA LYS A 5 -12.95 -3.56 8.86
C LYS A 5 -12.01 -2.36 8.93
N ARG A 6 -10.72 -2.60 9.11
CA ARG A 6 -9.69 -1.56 9.19
C ARG A 6 -8.48 -1.93 8.34
N VAL A 7 -8.10 -1.03 7.43
CA VAL A 7 -7.04 -1.25 6.46
C VAL A 7 -5.96 -0.18 6.61
N GLY A 8 -4.69 -0.60 6.64
CA GLY A 8 -3.54 0.29 6.60
C GLY A 8 -3.06 0.53 5.17
N LEU A 9 -2.85 1.78 4.76
CA LEU A 9 -2.15 2.10 3.52
C LEU A 9 -0.71 2.51 3.82
N LEU A 10 0.24 1.82 3.21
CA LEU A 10 1.67 2.03 3.38
C LEU A 10 2.31 2.40 2.04
N GLY A 11 3.35 3.23 2.04
CA GLY A 11 4.00 3.60 0.80
C GLY A 11 5.05 4.69 0.93
N ARG A 12 5.63 5.08 -0.20
CA ARG A 12 6.59 6.18 -0.28
C ARG A 12 6.10 7.24 -1.25
N ARG A 13 5.95 8.47 -0.76
CA ARG A 13 5.46 9.62 -1.53
C ARG A 13 6.30 9.93 -2.77
N GLU A 14 7.60 9.62 -2.75
CA GLU A 14 8.52 9.97 -3.84
C GLU A 14 8.29 9.12 -5.09
N HIS A 15 7.51 8.03 -5.01
CA HIS A 15 7.21 7.21 -6.16
C HIS A 15 6.10 7.82 -7.03
N PRO A 16 6.35 8.02 -8.34
CA PRO A 16 5.32 8.50 -9.26
C PRO A 16 4.06 7.62 -9.23
N GLY A 17 2.89 8.25 -9.15
CA GLY A 17 1.59 7.57 -9.17
C GLY A 17 1.03 7.14 -7.81
N VAL A 18 1.80 7.22 -6.71
CA VAL A 18 1.31 6.82 -5.37
C VAL A 18 0.09 7.62 -4.94
N SER A 19 0.08 8.95 -5.14
CA SER A 19 -1.04 9.81 -4.73
C SER A 19 -2.36 9.43 -5.44
N GLN A 20 -2.28 9.07 -6.73
CA GLN A 20 -3.45 8.66 -7.52
C GLN A 20 -4.00 7.32 -7.02
N VAL A 21 -3.11 6.35 -6.74
CA VAL A 21 -3.50 5.05 -6.20
C VAL A 21 -4.11 5.19 -4.80
N VAL A 22 -3.50 6.00 -3.93
CA VAL A 22 -4.03 6.26 -2.58
C VAL A 22 -5.42 6.90 -2.67
N ALA A 23 -5.62 7.92 -3.51
CA ALA A 23 -6.93 8.55 -3.69
C ALA A 23 -7.99 7.53 -4.14
N HIS A 24 -7.68 6.71 -5.15
CA HIS A 24 -8.60 5.68 -5.63
C HIS A 24 -8.92 4.62 -4.57
N LEU A 25 -7.91 4.18 -3.79
CA LEU A 25 -8.12 3.23 -2.71
C LEU A 25 -8.96 3.81 -1.58
N LEU A 26 -8.77 5.09 -1.23
CA LEU A 26 -9.58 5.76 -0.22
C LEU A 26 -11.05 5.83 -0.65
N GLU A 27 -11.33 6.26 -1.90
CA GLU A 27 -12.69 6.27 -2.44
C GLU A 27 -13.33 4.86 -2.43
N LEU A 28 -12.57 3.85 -2.87
CA LEU A 28 -13.04 2.47 -2.92
C LEU A 28 -13.34 1.91 -1.52
N LEU A 29 -12.45 2.10 -0.56
CA LEU A 29 -12.60 1.59 0.80
C LEU A 29 -13.69 2.34 1.58
N ASP A 30 -13.81 3.66 1.38
CA ASP A 30 -14.90 4.46 1.94
C ASP A 30 -16.26 4.01 1.43
N SER A 31 -16.38 3.75 0.11
CA SER A 31 -17.63 3.25 -0.49
C SER A 31 -18.09 1.90 0.08
N ARG A 32 -17.16 1.18 0.74
CA ARG A 32 -17.39 -0.12 1.40
C ARG A 32 -17.52 0.01 2.92
N GLY A 33 -17.40 1.22 3.48
CA GLY A 33 -17.46 1.46 4.92
C GLY A 33 -16.27 0.90 5.70
N ILE A 34 -15.09 0.81 5.07
CA ILE A 34 -13.86 0.31 5.69
C ILE A 34 -13.07 1.48 6.26
N ASP A 35 -12.64 1.38 7.51
CA ASP A 35 -11.79 2.38 8.16
C ASP A 35 -10.37 2.32 7.58
N VAL A 36 -9.78 3.47 7.27
CA VAL A 36 -8.47 3.55 6.62
C VAL A 36 -7.50 4.37 7.45
N VAL A 37 -6.35 3.76 7.75
CA VAL A 37 -5.22 4.40 8.42
C VAL A 37 -4.06 4.56 7.44
N LEU A 38 -3.44 5.74 7.41
CA LEU A 38 -2.29 6.01 6.55
C LEU A 38 -0.97 5.90 7.33
N GLU A 39 0.07 5.37 6.68
CA GLU A 39 1.44 5.47 7.20
C GLU A 39 1.88 6.93 7.22
N ASP A 40 2.56 7.37 8.28
CA ASP A 40 3.06 8.76 8.43
C ASP A 40 3.86 9.26 7.21
N ARG A 41 4.48 8.37 6.43
CA ARG A 41 5.23 8.73 5.23
C ARG A 41 4.34 9.15 4.05
N LEU A 42 3.06 8.80 4.08
CA LEU A 42 2.04 9.27 3.15
C LEU A 42 1.43 10.62 3.58
N ALA A 43 1.62 11.03 4.84
CA ALA A 43 0.99 12.18 5.49
C ALA A 43 1.16 13.53 4.78
N THR A 44 2.30 13.73 4.13
CA THR A 44 2.62 15.02 3.48
C THR A 44 1.93 15.20 2.13
N LEU A 45 1.09 14.24 1.70
CA LEU A 45 0.21 14.43 0.56
C LEU A 45 -0.97 15.29 1.04
N ALA A 46 -0.96 16.58 0.69
CA ALA A 46 -1.90 17.62 1.13
C ALA A 46 -3.41 17.34 0.91
N HIS A 47 -3.76 16.17 0.38
CA HIS A 47 -5.12 15.74 0.09
C HIS A 47 -5.67 14.70 1.08
N PHE A 48 -4.87 14.23 2.05
CA PHE A 48 -5.28 13.15 2.96
C PHE A 48 -5.25 13.51 4.45
N GLU A 49 -5.14 14.80 4.79
CA GLU A 49 -4.98 15.31 6.17
C GLU A 49 -6.15 14.94 7.11
N THR A 50 -7.29 14.52 6.59
CA THR A 50 -8.46 14.11 7.37
C THR A 50 -8.41 12.67 7.87
N ARG A 51 -7.40 11.87 7.46
CA ARG A 51 -7.28 10.46 7.84
C ARG A 51 -6.41 10.26 9.07
N ALA A 52 -6.70 9.20 9.82
CA ALA A 52 -5.84 8.78 10.92
C ALA A 52 -4.46 8.36 10.37
N MET A 53 -3.39 8.85 11.00
CA MET A 53 -2.02 8.57 10.59
C MET A 53 -1.26 7.90 11.73
N GLN A 54 -0.50 6.87 11.37
CA GLN A 54 0.23 6.06 12.33
C GLN A 54 1.58 5.61 11.77
N PRO A 55 2.58 5.39 12.64
CA PRO A 55 3.81 4.74 12.24
C PRO A 55 3.51 3.29 11.84
N ARG A 56 4.30 2.77 10.90
CA ARG A 56 4.12 1.42 10.34
C ARG A 56 3.91 0.31 11.37
N ASP A 57 4.65 0.38 12.47
CA ASP A 57 4.55 -0.63 13.53
C ASP A 57 3.20 -0.59 14.25
N ALA A 58 2.68 0.62 14.51
CA ALA A 58 1.35 0.80 15.06
C ALA A 58 0.26 0.41 14.06
N ILE A 59 0.46 0.63 12.75
CA ILE A 59 -0.45 0.10 11.73
C ILE A 59 -0.52 -1.43 11.83
N GLY A 60 0.63 -2.11 11.87
CA GLY A 60 0.66 -3.57 11.97
C GLY A 60 -0.14 -4.13 13.16
N ALA A 61 -0.12 -3.44 14.29
CA ALA A 61 -0.86 -3.86 15.49
C ALA A 61 -2.36 -3.56 15.45
N ASN A 62 -2.83 -2.66 14.58
CA ASN A 62 -4.16 -2.06 14.65
C ASN A 62 -5.02 -2.23 13.39
N VAL A 63 -4.58 -3.00 12.39
CA VAL A 63 -5.33 -3.17 11.12
C VAL A 63 -5.48 -4.65 10.77
N ASP A 64 -6.56 -4.97 10.07
CA ASP A 64 -6.87 -6.34 9.64
C ASP A 64 -6.11 -6.70 8.34
N LEU A 65 -5.68 -5.69 7.58
CA LEU A 65 -4.95 -5.82 6.32
C LEU A 65 -4.10 -4.57 6.06
N ALA A 66 -2.86 -4.77 5.61
CA ALA A 66 -2.01 -3.71 5.11
C ALA A 66 -1.89 -3.77 3.59
N ILE A 67 -2.19 -2.66 2.91
CA ILE A 67 -1.98 -2.47 1.47
C ILE A 67 -0.72 -1.62 1.29
N VAL A 68 0.26 -2.17 0.60
CA VAL A 68 1.55 -1.51 0.34
C VAL A 68 1.57 -1.00 -1.09
N ILE A 69 1.62 0.32 -1.25
CA ILE A 69 1.70 0.98 -2.55
C ILE A 69 3.17 1.23 -2.91
N GLY A 70 3.63 0.58 -3.97
CA GLY A 70 4.99 0.67 -4.47
C GLY A 70 5.47 -0.64 -5.08
N GLY A 71 6.78 -0.74 -5.32
CA GLY A 71 7.40 -1.98 -5.81
C GLY A 71 7.80 -2.93 -4.68
N ASP A 72 8.57 -3.96 -5.05
CA ASP A 72 8.97 -5.06 -4.16
C ASP A 72 9.77 -4.60 -2.95
N GLY A 73 10.64 -3.58 -3.13
CA GLY A 73 11.39 -2.99 -2.02
C GLY A 73 10.47 -2.37 -0.97
N SER A 74 9.34 -1.80 -1.36
CA SER A 74 8.32 -1.30 -0.42
C SER A 74 7.58 -2.45 0.25
N LEU A 75 7.16 -3.46 -0.52
CA LEU A 75 6.46 -4.64 0.00
C LEU A 75 7.32 -5.43 1.00
N LEU A 76 8.55 -5.77 0.65
CA LEU A 76 9.50 -6.47 1.53
C LEU A 76 9.84 -5.63 2.77
N SER A 77 10.00 -4.31 2.60
CA SER A 77 10.24 -3.40 3.72
C SER A 77 9.06 -3.36 4.69
N ALA A 78 7.83 -3.40 4.18
CA ALA A 78 6.62 -3.45 4.98
C ALA A 78 6.44 -4.82 5.65
N ALA A 79 6.55 -5.91 4.88
CA ALA A 79 6.39 -7.28 5.36
C ALA A 79 7.31 -7.60 6.55
N ARG A 80 8.58 -7.16 6.50
CA ARG A 80 9.52 -7.32 7.63
C ARG A 80 9.05 -6.71 8.94
N THR A 81 8.26 -5.64 8.89
CA THR A 81 7.69 -5.00 10.09
C THR A 81 6.37 -5.67 10.48
N LEU A 82 5.51 -5.91 9.50
CA LEU A 82 4.13 -6.37 9.70
C LEU A 82 4.03 -7.84 10.11
N VAL A 83 5.03 -8.67 9.76
CA VAL A 83 5.11 -10.08 10.19
C VAL A 83 5.14 -10.22 11.71
N ARG A 84 5.61 -9.21 12.45
CA ARG A 84 5.62 -9.22 13.92
C ARG A 84 4.24 -9.15 14.54
N HIS A 85 3.25 -8.71 13.76
CA HIS A 85 1.88 -8.48 14.19
C HIS A 85 0.88 -9.43 13.52
N ASP A 86 1.39 -10.43 12.78
CA ASP A 86 0.60 -11.37 11.96
C ASP A 86 -0.39 -10.66 11.01
N CYS A 87 -0.05 -9.43 10.60
CA CYS A 87 -0.89 -8.59 9.77
C CYS A 87 -0.73 -8.99 8.29
N PRO A 88 -1.80 -9.43 7.60
CA PRO A 88 -1.76 -9.75 6.19
C PRO A 88 -1.30 -8.55 5.35
N VAL A 89 -0.53 -8.80 4.30
CA VAL A 89 0.03 -7.75 3.44
C VAL A 89 -0.27 -8.03 1.97
N ILE A 90 -0.75 -7.02 1.25
CA ILE A 90 -0.94 -7.04 -0.20
C ILE A 90 -0.18 -5.89 -0.84
N GLY A 91 0.56 -6.16 -1.91
CA GLY A 91 1.24 -5.16 -2.73
C GLY A 91 0.36 -4.63 -3.86
N VAL A 92 0.42 -3.32 -4.12
CA VAL A 92 -0.18 -2.65 -5.28
C VAL A 92 0.89 -1.86 -6.01
N ASN A 93 1.07 -2.16 -7.30
CA ASN A 93 2.01 -1.45 -8.17
C ASN A 93 1.25 -0.81 -9.34
N ARG A 94 1.33 0.53 -9.49
CA ARG A 94 0.89 1.30 -10.68
C ARG A 94 -0.40 0.80 -11.40
N GLY A 95 -1.43 0.38 -10.66
CA GLY A 95 -2.71 -0.08 -11.21
C GLY A 95 -2.80 -1.58 -11.55
N ARG A 96 -1.77 -2.38 -11.26
CA ARG A 96 -1.76 -3.84 -11.37
C ARG A 96 -1.65 -4.44 -9.97
N LEU A 97 -2.59 -5.34 -9.65
CA LEU A 97 -2.52 -6.16 -8.45
C LEU A 97 -1.42 -7.21 -8.70
N GLY A 98 -0.32 -7.16 -7.95
CA GLY A 98 0.83 -7.98 -8.28
C GLY A 98 1.75 -8.23 -7.08
N PHE A 99 2.17 -9.48 -6.93
CA PHE A 99 3.23 -9.92 -6.05
C PHE A 99 4.53 -10.00 -6.89
N LEU A 100 5.56 -9.26 -6.49
CA LEU A 100 6.98 -9.58 -6.76
C LEU A 100 7.57 -9.37 -8.17
N THR A 101 6.94 -8.64 -9.10
CA THR A 101 7.60 -7.91 -10.21
C THR A 101 6.55 -7.31 -11.14
N ASP A 102 6.72 -6.04 -11.54
CA ASP A 102 6.04 -5.46 -12.70
C ASP A 102 7.14 -5.01 -13.65
N VAL A 103 7.53 -5.90 -14.56
CA VAL A 103 8.31 -5.51 -15.74
C VAL A 103 7.36 -4.64 -16.56
N SER A 104 7.68 -3.35 -16.73
CA SER A 104 6.93 -2.47 -17.63
C SER A 104 7.37 -2.72 -19.09
N PRO A 105 6.52 -2.44 -20.10
CA PRO A 105 6.40 -3.23 -21.33
C PRO A 105 7.51 -3.07 -22.39
N ASP A 106 8.56 -2.31 -22.11
CA ASP A 106 9.59 -1.87 -23.08
C ASP A 106 10.97 -2.51 -22.88
N GLU A 107 11.15 -3.41 -21.91
CA GLU A 107 12.37 -4.23 -21.89
C GLU A 107 12.22 -5.35 -22.93
N GLU A 108 12.69 -5.06 -24.15
CA GLU A 108 13.08 -6.09 -25.11
C GLU A 108 13.96 -7.10 -24.37
N LEU A 109 13.39 -8.25 -24.07
CA LEU A 109 14.14 -9.42 -23.66
C LEU A 109 14.84 -9.97 -24.91
N THR A 110 15.86 -9.25 -25.40
CA THR A 110 16.71 -9.76 -26.47
C THR A 110 17.60 -10.85 -25.89
N ALA A 111 17.06 -12.07 -25.85
CA ALA A 111 17.86 -13.27 -25.67
C ALA A 111 18.85 -13.35 -26.85
N HIS A 112 20.08 -12.90 -26.63
CA HIS A 112 21.20 -13.29 -27.47
C HIS A 112 21.61 -14.69 -27.03
N VAL A 113 21.07 -15.68 -27.74
CA VAL A 113 21.66 -17.02 -27.83
C VAL A 113 22.43 -17.12 -29.13
#